data_AF-A0A530GIC2-F1
#
_entry.id   AF-A0A530GIC2-F1
#
_cell.length_a   1.000
_cell.length_b   1.000
_cell.length_c   1.000
_cell.angle_alpha   90.00
_cell.angle_beta   90.00
_cell.angle_gamma   90.00
#
_symmetry.space_group_name_H-M   'P 1'
#
loop_
_entity.id
_entity.type
_entity.pdbx_description
1 polymer ?
#
loop_
_entity_poly.entity_id
_entity_poly.type
_entity_poly.pdbx_seq_one_letter_code
_entity_poly.pdbx_strand_id
1 'polypeptide(L)'
;NKTSMVKSREGVPTPQEILKVLDDYVIGQPYAKRVLSVAVHNHYKRLAHAGKNNDVELAKSNILLIGPTGCGKTLLAQTLARIIDVPFTMADATTLTEAGYVGEDVENIILKLLQSADYNVERAQRGIVYIDEIDKISRKSDNPS
;
A
#
# COMPACT_ATOMS: atom_id res chain seq x y z
N ASN A 1 6.91 16.46 -16.05
CA ASN A 1 7.28 17.08 -14.76
C ASN A 1 6.08 17.58 -13.96
N LYS A 2 5.10 16.73 -13.63
CA LYS A 2 3.95 17.09 -12.75
C LYS A 2 4.07 16.54 -11.32
N THR A 3 5.09 15.75 -11.04
CA THR A 3 5.25 14.98 -9.78
C THR A 3 5.74 15.81 -8.60
N SER A 4 6.21 17.04 -8.82
CA SER A 4 6.92 17.85 -7.81
C SER A 4 6.05 18.84 -7.02
N MET A 5 4.71 18.79 -7.12
CA MET A 5 3.85 19.85 -6.59
C MET A 5 2.88 19.49 -5.45
N VAL A 6 3.03 18.34 -4.79
CA VAL A 6 2.10 17.94 -3.73
C VAL A 6 2.81 17.75 -2.40
N LYS A 7 3.25 18.85 -1.78
CA LYS A 7 3.65 18.83 -0.37
C LYS A 7 2.85 19.88 0.39
N SER A 8 1.85 19.43 1.14
CA SER A 8 1.21 20.22 2.20
C SER A 8 2.25 20.67 3.23
N ARG A 9 1.90 21.63 4.10
CA ARG A 9 2.76 22.14 5.20
C ARG A 9 3.36 21.03 6.11
N GLU A 10 2.74 19.85 6.16
CA GLU A 10 3.19 18.67 6.94
C GLU A 10 3.87 17.59 6.08
N GLY A 11 4.12 17.85 4.79
CA GLY A 11 4.76 16.92 3.86
C GLY A 11 3.87 15.77 3.37
N VAL A 12 2.61 15.69 3.79
CA VAL A 12 1.64 14.67 3.35
C VAL A 12 0.58 15.30 2.44
N PRO A 13 0.36 14.79 1.21
CA PRO A 13 -0.72 15.23 0.33
C PRO A 13 -2.10 15.19 0.98
N THR A 14 -2.95 16.17 0.70
CA THR A 14 -4.37 16.13 1.08
C THR A 14 -5.11 15.05 0.30
N PRO A 15 -6.24 14.53 0.82
CA PRO A 15 -7.04 13.55 0.08
C PRO A 15 -7.51 14.05 -1.29
N GLN A 16 -7.78 15.35 -1.44
CA GLN A 16 -8.19 15.94 -2.71
C GLN A 16 -7.05 15.94 -3.74
N GLU A 17 -5.82 16.20 -3.31
CA GLU A 17 -4.66 16.16 -4.20
C GLU A 17 -4.33 14.73 -4.62
N ILE A 18 -4.40 13.76 -3.70
CA ILE A 18 -4.22 12.34 -4.02
C ILE A 18 -5.28 11.90 -5.04
N LEU A 19 -6.55 12.24 -4.79
CA LEU A 19 -7.66 11.92 -5.69
C LEU A 19 -7.44 12.49 -7.09
N LYS A 20 -7.03 13.75 -7.19
CA LYS A 20 -6.77 14.42 -8.47
C LYS A 20 -5.68 13.72 -9.28
N VAL A 21 -4.60 13.29 -8.64
CA VAL A 21 -3.55 12.55 -9.36
C VAL A 21 -4.04 11.15 -9.73
N LEU A 22 -4.79 10.46 -8.85
CA LEU A 22 -5.39 9.17 -9.21
C LEU A 22 -6.35 9.28 -10.40
N ASP A 23 -7.08 10.40 -10.54
CA ASP A 23 -7.96 10.68 -11.69
C ASP A 23 -7.18 10.79 -13.01
N ASP A 24 -5.94 11.29 -13.00
CA ASP A 24 -5.09 11.41 -14.20
C ASP A 24 -4.63 10.04 -14.74
N TYR A 25 -4.58 8.99 -13.91
CA TYR A 25 -4.06 7.67 -14.30
C TYR A 25 -5.12 6.56 -14.31
N VAL A 26 -6.15 6.63 -13.47
CA VAL A 26 -7.18 5.59 -13.32
C VAL A 26 -8.55 6.18 -13.61
N ILE A 27 -9.10 5.80 -14.77
CA ILE A 27 -10.42 6.22 -15.22
C ILE A 27 -11.51 5.42 -14.48
N GLY A 28 -12.58 6.10 -14.06
CA GLY A 28 -13.65 5.49 -13.26
C GLY A 28 -13.25 5.24 -11.81
N GLN A 29 -13.86 4.26 -11.14
CA GLN A 29 -13.57 3.90 -9.73
C GLN A 29 -13.62 5.05 -8.70
N PRO A 30 -14.61 5.97 -8.74
CA PRO A 30 -14.62 7.17 -7.89
C PRO A 30 -14.68 6.84 -6.39
N TYR A 31 -15.40 5.77 -6.03
CA TYR A 31 -15.50 5.30 -4.65
C TYR A 31 -14.13 4.81 -4.12
N ALA A 32 -13.48 3.92 -4.85
CA ALA A 32 -12.18 3.37 -4.46
C ALA A 32 -11.11 4.46 -4.34
N LYS A 33 -11.05 5.39 -5.32
CA LYS A 33 -10.09 6.51 -5.27
C LYS A 33 -10.33 7.42 -4.06
N ARG A 34 -11.58 7.73 -3.71
CA ARG A 34 -11.90 8.53 -2.52
C ARG A 34 -11.47 7.82 -1.24
N VAL A 35 -11.80 6.53 -1.09
CA VAL A 35 -11.42 5.73 0.09
C VAL A 35 -9.90 5.64 0.23
N LEU A 36 -9.18 5.31 -0.85
CA LEU A 36 -7.72 5.26 -0.88
C LEU A 36 -7.09 6.60 -0.48
N SER A 37 -7.59 7.70 -1.04
CA SER A 37 -7.07 9.04 -0.77
C SER A 37 -7.16 9.41 0.71
N VAL A 38 -8.29 9.10 1.36
CA VAL A 38 -8.47 9.35 2.80
C VAL A 38 -7.62 8.42 3.65
N ALA A 39 -7.64 7.11 3.36
CA ALA A 39 -6.91 6.11 4.13
C ALA A 39 -5.40 6.38 4.13
N VAL A 40 -4.85 6.76 2.98
CA VAL A 40 -3.42 7.01 2.80
C VAL A 40 -3.00 8.32 3.44
N HIS A 41 -3.80 9.38 3.26
CA HIS A 41 -3.58 10.64 3.97
C HIS A 41 -3.50 10.41 5.49
N ASN A 42 -4.48 9.68 6.05
CA ASN A 42 -4.50 9.37 7.48
C ASN A 42 -3.31 8.50 7.90
N HIS A 43 -2.93 7.50 7.09
CA HIS A 43 -1.79 6.64 7.37
C HIS A 43 -0.48 7.43 7.48
N TYR A 44 -0.20 8.33 6.55
CA TYR A 44 1.04 9.11 6.55
C TYR A 44 1.01 10.27 7.54
N LYS A 45 -0.16 10.86 7.79
CA LYS A 45 -0.33 11.82 8.88
C LYS A 45 -0.03 11.17 10.23
N ARG A 46 -0.51 9.95 10.47
CA ARG A 46 -0.18 9.15 11.65
C ARG A 46 1.34 8.94 11.79
N LEU A 47 2.02 8.53 10.72
CA LEU A 47 3.48 8.32 10.74
C LEU A 47 4.25 9.61 11.06
N ALA A 48 3.79 10.76 10.57
CA ALA A 48 4.40 12.07 10.85
C ALA A 48 4.22 12.51 12.33
N HIS A 49 3.17 12.06 13.01
CA HIS A 49 2.89 12.40 14.41
C HIS A 49 3.30 11.33 15.42
N ALA A 50 3.70 10.13 14.98
CA ALA A 50 4.02 8.99 15.84
C ALA A 50 5.17 9.26 16.85
N GLY A 51 6.00 10.27 16.63
CA GLY A 51 7.06 10.67 17.56
C GLY A 51 6.69 11.77 18.57
N LYS A 52 5.46 12.32 18.54
CA LYS A 52 5.10 13.53 19.31
C LYS A 52 4.04 13.32 20.41
N ASN A 53 3.28 12.23 20.40
CA ASN A 53 2.23 11.95 21.39
C ASN A 53 2.23 10.46 21.76
N ASN A 54 2.82 10.13 22.92
CA ASN A 54 2.84 8.75 23.44
C ASN A 54 1.51 8.31 24.09
N ASP A 55 0.53 9.21 24.25
CA ASP A 55 -0.72 8.90 24.97
C ASP A 55 -1.86 8.38 24.08
N VAL A 56 -1.71 8.40 22.75
CA VAL A 56 -2.78 7.95 21.83
C VAL A 56 -2.22 6.99 20.78
N GLU A 57 -2.48 5.69 20.97
CA GLU A 57 -2.20 4.67 19.96
C GLU A 57 -3.18 4.81 18.78
N LEU A 58 -2.68 5.33 17.66
CA LEU A 58 -3.41 5.37 16.41
C LEU A 58 -3.28 4.03 15.68
N ALA A 59 -4.39 3.32 15.53
CA ALA A 59 -4.44 2.04 14.82
C ALA A 59 -4.04 2.18 13.34
N LYS A 60 -3.30 1.18 12.81
CA LYS A 60 -2.96 1.10 11.39
C LYS A 60 -4.19 0.68 10.57
N SER A 61 -4.54 1.46 9.56
CA SER A 61 -5.56 1.07 8.57
C SER A 61 -4.89 0.39 7.37
N ASN A 62 -5.02 -0.93 7.28
CA ASN A 62 -4.73 -1.67 6.05
C ASN A 62 -5.92 -1.55 5.09
N ILE A 63 -5.69 -1.76 3.79
CA ILE A 63 -6.71 -1.57 2.74
C ILE A 63 -6.89 -2.88 1.98
N LEU A 64 -8.14 -3.30 1.81
CA LEU A 64 -8.52 -4.41 0.94
C LEU A 64 -9.24 -3.83 -0.29
N LEU A 65 -8.70 -4.08 -1.48
CA LEU A 65 -9.31 -3.67 -2.75
C LEU A 65 -10.05 -4.84 -3.39
N ILE A 66 -11.37 -4.72 -3.52
CA ILE A 66 -12.21 -5.74 -4.14
C ILE A 66 -12.75 -5.21 -5.48
N GLY A 67 -12.62 -6.02 -6.52
CA GLY A 67 -13.15 -5.70 -7.85
C GLY A 67 -12.71 -6.74 -8.89
N PRO A 68 -13.35 -6.76 -10.07
CA PRO A 68 -13.06 -7.74 -11.11
C PRO A 68 -11.62 -7.62 -11.64
N THR A 69 -11.16 -8.64 -12.36
CA THR A 69 -9.88 -8.60 -13.07
C THR A 69 -9.87 -7.46 -14.08
N GLY A 70 -8.74 -6.76 -14.22
CA GLY A 70 -8.59 -5.66 -15.19
C GLY A 70 -9.24 -4.33 -14.81
N CYS A 71 -9.84 -4.17 -13.62
CA CYS A 71 -10.47 -2.88 -13.23
C CYS A 71 -9.49 -1.81 -12.70
N GLY A 72 -8.19 -2.10 -12.68
CA GLY A 72 -7.16 -1.14 -12.29
C GLY A 72 -6.70 -1.19 -10.82
N LYS A 73 -6.96 -2.27 -10.06
CA LYS A 73 -6.50 -2.43 -8.67
C LYS A 73 -4.98 -2.22 -8.51
N THR A 74 -4.19 -2.95 -9.30
CA THR A 74 -2.73 -2.87 -9.32
C THR A 74 -2.25 -1.47 -9.73
N LEU A 75 -2.90 -0.86 -10.73
CA LEU A 75 -2.57 0.49 -11.21
C LEU A 75 -2.87 1.57 -10.15
N LEU A 76 -3.96 1.42 -9.38
CA LEU A 76 -4.27 2.30 -8.25
C LEU A 76 -3.15 2.25 -7.21
N ALA A 77 -2.72 1.05 -6.79
CA ALA A 77 -1.67 0.88 -5.81
C ALA A 77 -0.31 1.46 -6.26
N GLN A 78 0.10 1.17 -7.50
CA GLN A 78 1.34 1.70 -8.07
C GLN A 78 1.30 3.22 -8.23
N THR A 79 0.17 3.78 -8.64
CA THR A 79 0.02 5.24 -8.80
C THR A 79 0.07 5.93 -7.45
N LEU A 80 -0.59 5.36 -6.43
CA LEU A 80 -0.55 5.86 -5.08
C LEU A 80 0.88 5.92 -4.52
N ALA A 81 1.66 4.85 -4.67
CA ALA A 81 3.05 4.84 -4.20
C ALA A 81 3.91 5.93 -4.87
N ARG A 82 3.71 6.15 -6.18
CA ARG A 82 4.39 7.24 -6.92
C ARG A 82 3.99 8.63 -6.46
N ILE A 83 2.73 8.84 -6.05
CA ILE A 83 2.25 10.13 -5.53
C ILE A 83 2.91 10.46 -4.18
N ILE A 84 3.04 9.45 -3.32
CA ILE A 84 3.53 9.64 -1.94
C ILE A 84 5.06 9.57 -1.84
N ASP A 85 5.75 9.11 -2.90
CA ASP A 85 7.22 9.01 -2.97
C ASP A 85 7.80 8.12 -1.86
N VAL A 86 7.26 6.91 -1.76
CA VAL A 86 7.68 5.90 -0.76
C VAL A 86 8.12 4.61 -1.43
N PRO A 87 8.95 3.80 -0.75
CA PRO A 87 9.29 2.46 -1.21
C PRO A 87 8.01 1.64 -1.45
N PHE A 88 8.01 0.89 -2.54
CA PHE A 88 6.88 0.05 -2.93
C PHE A 88 7.39 -1.35 -3.25
N THR A 89 6.65 -2.36 -2.80
CA THR A 89 6.84 -3.74 -3.22
C THR A 89 5.50 -4.37 -3.55
N MET A 90 5.51 -5.23 -4.56
CA MET A 90 4.35 -6.02 -4.97
C MET A 90 4.69 -7.48 -4.77
N ALA A 91 3.78 -8.19 -4.12
CA ALA A 91 3.86 -9.63 -3.90
C ALA A 91 2.58 -10.29 -4.43
N ASP A 92 2.72 -11.51 -4.92
CA ASP A 92 1.59 -12.36 -5.31
C ASP A 92 1.27 -13.29 -4.13
N ALA A 93 0.01 -13.32 -3.67
CA ALA A 93 -0.36 -14.19 -2.56
C ALA A 93 -0.20 -15.67 -2.89
N THR A 94 -0.25 -16.08 -4.17
CA THR A 94 -0.14 -17.49 -4.57
C THR A 94 1.25 -18.07 -4.38
N THR A 95 2.29 -17.23 -4.37
CA THR A 95 3.69 -17.65 -4.16
C THR A 95 4.05 -17.76 -2.69
N LEU A 96 3.20 -17.25 -1.79
CA LEU A 96 3.40 -17.32 -0.36
C LEU A 96 3.11 -18.74 0.13
N THR A 97 4.17 -19.44 0.52
CA THR A 97 4.07 -20.78 1.09
C THR A 97 4.15 -20.73 2.61
N GLU A 98 3.54 -21.69 3.28
CA GLU A 98 3.74 -21.89 4.72
C GLU A 98 5.23 -22.18 5.02
N ALA A 99 5.67 -21.83 6.24
CA ALA A 99 7.05 -21.97 6.66
C ALA A 99 7.58 -23.39 6.40
N GLY A 100 8.67 -23.51 5.65
CA GLY A 100 9.32 -24.79 5.32
C GLY A 100 9.00 -25.37 3.95
N TYR A 101 8.19 -24.71 3.12
CA TYR A 101 7.95 -25.09 1.72
C TYR A 101 8.68 -24.18 0.73
N VAL A 102 8.97 -24.70 -0.47
CA VAL A 102 9.66 -23.97 -1.55
C VAL A 102 8.70 -22.91 -2.13
N GLY A 103 8.94 -21.63 -1.81
CA GLY A 103 8.13 -20.50 -2.25
C GLY A 103 8.76 -19.14 -1.88
N GLU A 104 8.03 -18.06 -2.16
CA GLU A 104 8.44 -16.71 -1.77
C GLU A 104 8.11 -16.49 -0.29
N ASP A 105 9.15 -16.49 0.55
CA ASP A 105 8.99 -16.19 1.98
C ASP A 105 8.44 -14.76 2.20
N VAL A 106 7.62 -14.57 3.24
CA VAL A 106 7.15 -13.26 3.71
C VAL A 106 8.36 -12.34 3.99
N GLU A 107 9.48 -12.90 4.47
CA GLU A 107 10.72 -12.15 4.67
C GLU A 107 11.27 -11.56 3.37
N ASN A 108 11.12 -12.27 2.24
CA ASN A 108 11.56 -11.78 0.93
C ASN A 108 10.76 -10.56 0.46
N ILE A 109 9.47 -10.46 0.80
CA ILE A 109 8.65 -9.28 0.48
C ILE A 109 9.23 -8.04 1.17
N ILE A 110 9.60 -8.18 2.44
CA ILE A 110 10.21 -7.11 3.22
C ILE A 110 11.62 -6.80 2.72
N LEU A 111 12.41 -7.80 2.35
CA LEU A 111 13.72 -7.61 1.72
C LEU A 111 13.60 -6.81 0.41
N LYS A 112 12.62 -7.12 -0.45
CA LYS A 112 12.33 -6.36 -1.67
C LYS A 112 11.92 -4.92 -1.37
N LEU A 113 11.14 -4.69 -0.32
CA LEU A 113 10.78 -3.34 0.13
C LEU A 113 12.01 -2.57 0.64
N LEU A 114 12.91 -3.23 1.37
CA LEU A 114 14.15 -2.63 1.85
C LEU A 114 15.09 -2.30 0.69
N GLN A 115 15.16 -3.16 -0.33
CA GLN A 115 15.88 -2.90 -1.57
C GLN A 115 15.31 -1.69 -2.32
N SER A 116 13.98 -1.57 -2.44
CA SER A 116 13.35 -0.39 -3.06
C SER A 116 13.47 0.88 -2.22
N ALA A 117 13.93 0.76 -0.97
CA ALA A 117 14.29 1.84 -0.08
C ALA A 117 15.80 2.14 -0.06
N ASP A 118 16.60 1.60 -0.99
CA ASP A 118 18.07 1.72 -1.00
C ASP A 118 18.72 1.27 0.33
N TYR A 119 18.17 0.20 0.92
CA TYR A 119 18.56 -0.32 2.24
C TYR A 119 18.39 0.66 3.41
N ASN A 120 17.61 1.73 3.23
CA ASN A 120 17.25 2.65 4.31
C ASN A 120 16.04 2.11 5.09
N VAL A 121 16.30 1.68 6.33
CA VAL A 121 15.27 1.13 7.23
C VAL A 121 14.16 2.14 7.54
N GLU A 122 14.50 3.41 7.79
CA GLU A 122 13.53 4.46 8.10
C GLU A 122 12.58 4.72 6.92
N ARG A 123 13.10 4.71 5.69
CA ARG A 123 12.27 4.81 4.48
C ARG A 123 11.41 3.56 4.29
N ALA A 124 11.98 2.36 4.48
CA ALA A 124 11.25 1.09 4.33
C ALA A 124 10.07 0.97 5.31
N GLN A 125 10.21 1.47 6.55
CA GLN A 125 9.13 1.53 7.54
C GLN A 125 7.92 2.38 7.10
N ARG A 126 8.13 3.29 6.14
CA ARG A 126 7.09 4.14 5.53
C ARG A 126 6.61 3.61 4.18
N GLY A 127 7.13 2.47 3.75
CA GLY A 127 6.83 1.86 2.46
C GLY A 127 5.44 1.22 2.37
N ILE A 128 5.04 0.89 1.15
CA ILE A 128 3.77 0.23 0.84
C ILE A 128 4.08 -1.19 0.34
N VAL A 129 3.40 -2.16 0.95
CA VAL A 129 3.33 -3.54 0.47
C VAL A 129 1.96 -3.74 -0.16
N TYR A 130 1.94 -4.12 -1.44
CA TYR A 130 0.73 -4.52 -2.14
C TYR A 130 0.76 -6.03 -2.38
N ILE A 131 -0.28 -6.72 -1.94
CA ILE A 131 -0.44 -8.17 -2.11
C ILE A 131 -1.59 -8.40 -3.09
N ASP A 132 -1.28 -8.94 -4.26
CA ASP A 132 -2.28 -9.31 -5.27
C ASP A 132 -2.75 -10.77 -5.07
N GLU A 133 -3.84 -11.15 -5.74
CA GLU A 133 -4.40 -12.52 -5.74
C GLU A 133 -4.71 -13.10 -4.34
N ILE A 134 -5.03 -12.24 -3.37
CA ILE A 134 -5.36 -12.65 -1.99
C ILE A 134 -6.57 -13.61 -1.91
N ASP A 135 -7.44 -13.62 -2.92
CA ASP A 135 -8.55 -14.58 -3.01
C ASP A 135 -8.08 -16.02 -3.23
N LYS A 136 -6.86 -16.24 -3.75
CA LYS A 136 -6.34 -17.59 -4.03
C LYS A 136 -5.91 -18.34 -2.78
N ILE A 137 -5.49 -17.62 -1.74
CA ILE A 137 -5.10 -18.21 -0.45
C ILE A 137 -6.30 -18.48 0.47
N SER A 138 -7.51 -18.02 0.12
CA SER A 138 -8.70 -18.22 0.95
C SER A 138 -9.32 -19.62 0.84
N ARG A 139 -8.72 -20.53 0.04
CA ARG A 139 -9.16 -21.92 -0.02
C ARG A 139 -8.80 -22.59 1.31
N LYS A 140 -9.73 -22.52 2.26
CA LYS A 140 -9.80 -23.50 3.34
C LYS A 140 -9.81 -24.87 2.68
N SER A 141 -8.84 -25.70 3.04
CA SER A 141 -9.02 -27.14 2.99
C SER A 141 -10.33 -27.44 3.74
N ASP A 142 -11.40 -27.73 3.00
CA ASP A 142 -12.41 -28.65 3.51
C ASP A 142 -11.63 -29.91 3.83
N ASN A 143 -11.34 -30.12 5.10
CA ASN A 143 -10.77 -31.35 5.60
C ASN A 143 -11.99 -32.26 5.80
N PRO A 144 -12.29 -33.23 4.92
CA PRO A 144 -13.24 -34.27 5.24
C PRO A 144 -12.43 -35.30 6.04
N SER A 145 -12.33 -35.08 7.34
CA SER A 145 -11.84 -36.10 8.28
C SER A 145 -12.75 -36.11 9.48
#